data_AF-A0A9D4ZVL2-F1
#
_entry.id   AF-A0A9D4ZVL2-F1
#
_cell.length_a   1.000
_cell.length_b   1.000
_cell.length_c   1.000
_cell.angle_alpha   90.00
_cell.angle_beta   90.00
_cell.angle_gamma   90.00
#
_symmetry.space_group_name_H-M   'P 1'
#
loop_
_entity.id
_entity.type
_entity.pdbx_description
1 polymer ?
#
loop_
_entity_poly.entity_id
_entity_poly.type
_entity_poly.pdbx_seq_one_letter_code
_entity_poly.pdbx_strand_id
1 'polypeptide(L)'
;MANQPNNPNESIPVSNPAPSTEGNIGSVPVSDAGFSVAHAERYTTVLPWKETFTFMYNHNSKNETQVIDVVDSLLGQEFQQTGLVYQKYCDAMNDLTKVLLELLAISLGVDRKHYQSFFEDAVSMMRCNFYPPCSANLSGALGNGPHCDPISLTLLLQDQVGGLEVFADNKWLAVPPKPNTFVINIGDTFMALTNGLYKSCLHRDFVSNKVERKSLTFFVSPRGDKTVSPPDELLGKEESRKYPDYKWNELYQFTQKTRRVDAHTLDSFVAWRSSSDASN
;
A
#
# COMPACT_ATOMS: atom_id res chain seq x y z
N MET A 1 -45.69 42.14 2.89
CA MET A 1 -45.42 40.69 2.89
C MET A 1 -43.91 40.53 2.75
N ALA A 2 -43.26 39.96 3.75
CA ALA A 2 -41.81 39.87 3.86
C ALA A 2 -41.26 38.77 2.94
N ASN A 3 -40.23 39.09 2.16
CA ASN A 3 -39.37 38.11 1.51
C ASN A 3 -38.30 37.66 2.51
N GLN A 4 -38.28 36.38 2.85
CA GLN A 4 -37.15 35.76 3.56
C GLN A 4 -36.06 35.34 2.55
N PRO A 5 -34.77 35.49 2.87
CA PRO A 5 -33.68 35.01 2.02
C PRO A 5 -33.44 33.51 2.21
N ASN A 6 -33.17 32.82 1.10
CA ASN A 6 -32.82 31.41 1.04
C ASN A 6 -31.54 31.10 1.84
N ASN A 7 -31.60 30.00 2.58
CA ASN A 7 -30.52 29.42 3.39
C ASN A 7 -29.48 28.74 2.46
N PRO A 8 -28.17 29.06 2.54
CA PRO A 8 -27.16 28.52 1.61
C PRO A 8 -26.68 27.10 1.93
N ASN A 9 -27.40 26.34 2.77
CA ASN A 9 -26.99 25.00 3.24
C ASN A 9 -27.90 23.87 2.73
N GLU A 10 -28.21 23.85 1.43
CA GLU A 10 -28.73 22.63 0.78
C GLU A 10 -27.61 21.96 -0.02
N SER A 11 -26.96 20.97 0.60
CA SER A 11 -26.05 20.06 -0.09
C SER A 11 -26.87 19.14 -1.00
N ILE A 12 -26.61 19.24 -2.31
CA ILE A 12 -27.13 18.30 -3.32
C ILE A 12 -26.55 16.91 -3.02
N PRO A 13 -27.36 15.85 -2.83
CA PRO A 13 -26.84 14.52 -2.61
C PRO A 13 -26.24 13.97 -3.91
N VAL A 14 -24.93 13.76 -3.92
CA VAL A 14 -24.26 12.99 -4.98
C VAL A 14 -24.44 11.51 -4.64
N SER A 15 -25.36 10.84 -5.33
CA SER A 15 -25.54 9.40 -5.24
C SER A 15 -24.41 8.68 -5.99
N ASN A 16 -23.46 8.10 -5.27
CA ASN A 16 -22.51 7.15 -5.86
C ASN A 16 -23.19 5.77 -6.00
N PRO A 17 -23.05 5.09 -7.14
CA PRO A 17 -23.59 3.75 -7.31
C PRO A 17 -22.88 2.76 -6.38
N ALA A 18 -23.66 1.84 -5.79
CA ALA A 18 -23.13 0.77 -4.95
C ALA A 18 -22.20 -0.15 -5.76
N PRO A 19 -21.10 -0.66 -5.17
CA PRO A 19 -20.24 -1.63 -5.85
C PRO A 19 -21.00 -2.92 -6.12
N SER A 20 -21.00 -3.34 -7.39
CA SER A 20 -21.61 -4.60 -7.85
C SER A 20 -20.92 -5.78 -7.18
N THR A 21 -21.66 -6.49 -6.33
CA THR A 21 -21.26 -7.77 -5.74
C THR A 21 -21.48 -8.89 -6.76
N GLU A 22 -20.61 -8.99 -7.77
CA GLU A 22 -20.41 -10.22 -8.55
C GLU A 22 -19.29 -10.00 -9.57
N GLY A 23 -18.12 -10.59 -9.30
CA GLY A 23 -16.94 -10.50 -10.16
C GLY A 23 -15.97 -11.63 -9.87
N ASN A 24 -15.58 -12.33 -10.94
CA ASN A 24 -14.80 -13.57 -11.00
C ASN A 24 -13.58 -13.64 -10.05
N ILE A 25 -13.35 -14.82 -9.45
CA ILE A 25 -12.31 -15.15 -8.46
C ILE A 25 -10.86 -15.15 -9.05
N GLY A 26 -10.63 -14.56 -10.22
CA GLY A 26 -9.34 -14.60 -10.92
C GLY A 26 -8.80 -13.27 -11.45
N SER A 27 -9.53 -12.17 -11.30
CA SER A 27 -9.11 -10.85 -11.82
C SER A 27 -9.20 -9.79 -10.72
N VAL A 28 -8.08 -9.13 -10.44
CA VAL A 28 -8.05 -7.93 -9.59
C VAL A 28 -8.96 -6.89 -10.25
N PRO A 29 -9.95 -6.34 -9.54
CA PRO A 29 -10.92 -5.45 -10.15
C PRO A 29 -10.25 -4.17 -10.65
N VAL A 30 -10.67 -3.70 -11.82
CA VAL A 30 -10.27 -2.43 -12.47
C VAL A 30 -10.50 -1.21 -11.56
N SER A 31 -11.30 -1.36 -10.48
CA SER A 31 -11.62 -0.31 -9.51
C SER A 31 -10.43 0.23 -8.70
N ASP A 32 -9.28 -0.45 -8.71
CA ASP A 32 -8.10 -0.03 -7.93
C ASP A 32 -7.02 0.69 -8.76
N ALA A 33 -7.25 0.89 -10.07
CA ALA A 33 -6.34 1.62 -10.96
C ALA A 33 -6.93 2.98 -11.37
N GLY A 34 -6.05 3.98 -11.52
CA GLY A 34 -6.42 5.32 -11.96
C GLY A 34 -5.84 6.45 -11.12
N PHE A 35 -6.36 7.65 -11.34
CA PHE A 35 -5.95 8.86 -10.66
C PHE A 35 -6.86 9.16 -9.46
N SER A 36 -6.27 9.54 -8.33
CA SER A 36 -6.99 10.00 -7.13
C SER A 36 -6.27 11.19 -6.50
N VAL A 37 -7.06 12.14 -5.99
CA VAL A 37 -6.58 13.28 -5.20
C VAL A 37 -6.95 13.03 -3.74
N ALA A 38 -5.93 13.14 -2.87
CA ALA A 38 -6.04 12.98 -1.44
C ALA A 38 -6.64 11.66 -0.94
N HIS A 39 -6.88 10.66 -1.81
CA HIS A 39 -7.66 9.47 -1.45
C HIS A 39 -8.96 9.86 -0.71
N ALA A 40 -9.66 10.89 -1.19
CA ALA A 40 -10.86 11.41 -0.54
C ALA A 40 -11.97 10.35 -0.38
N GLU A 41 -11.92 9.28 -1.17
CA GLU A 41 -12.77 8.11 -1.03
C GLU A 41 -12.48 7.27 0.22
N ARG A 42 -11.31 7.44 0.87
CA ARG A 42 -10.87 6.66 2.04
C ARG A 42 -10.74 7.47 3.32
N TYR A 43 -10.47 8.78 3.23
CA TYR A 43 -10.23 9.64 4.40
C TYR A 43 -11.35 10.67 4.54
N THR A 44 -12.00 10.71 5.71
CA THR A 44 -13.17 11.58 5.95
C THR A 44 -12.87 12.85 6.74
N THR A 45 -11.69 12.97 7.36
CA THR A 45 -11.38 14.09 8.29
C THR A 45 -9.97 14.67 8.14
N VAL A 46 -8.97 13.88 7.71
CA VAL A 46 -7.60 14.35 7.45
C VAL A 46 -7.16 13.84 6.09
N LEU A 47 -7.27 14.70 5.08
CA LEU A 47 -6.97 14.38 3.69
C LEU A 47 -5.46 14.50 3.42
N PRO A 48 -4.81 13.44 2.93
CA PRO A 48 -3.45 13.48 2.38
C PRO A 48 -3.23 14.63 1.39
N TRP A 49 -2.18 15.44 1.57
CA TRP A 49 -1.80 16.48 0.59
C TRP A 49 -1.00 15.89 -0.58
N LYS A 50 -1.68 15.07 -1.41
CA LYS A 50 -1.06 14.42 -2.57
C LYS A 50 -2.07 14.06 -3.64
N GLU A 51 -1.56 13.95 -4.85
CA GLU A 51 -2.20 13.31 -5.99
C GLU A 51 -1.51 11.97 -6.24
N THR A 52 -2.26 10.99 -6.69
CA THR A 52 -1.71 9.66 -6.97
C THR A 52 -2.26 9.07 -8.25
N PHE A 53 -1.39 8.39 -8.99
CA PHE A 53 -1.77 7.50 -10.07
C PHE A 53 -1.37 6.08 -9.67
N THR A 54 -2.34 5.17 -9.65
CA THR A 54 -2.16 3.78 -9.19
C THR A 54 -2.50 2.80 -10.30
N PHE A 55 -1.73 1.72 -10.42
CA PHE A 55 -2.06 0.59 -11.28
C PHE A 55 -1.44 -0.70 -10.74
N MET A 56 -1.92 -1.83 -11.24
CA MET A 56 -1.56 -3.16 -10.75
C MET A 56 -0.55 -3.84 -11.68
N TYR A 57 0.26 -4.73 -11.11
CA TYR A 57 1.24 -5.55 -11.79
C TYR A 57 1.20 -6.98 -11.23
N ASN A 58 0.98 -7.97 -12.10
CA ASN A 58 0.96 -9.39 -11.72
C ASN A 58 2.34 -10.01 -12.00
N HIS A 59 2.95 -10.62 -10.99
CA HIS A 59 4.33 -11.12 -11.05
C HIS A 59 4.53 -12.31 -11.99
N ASN A 60 3.46 -13.10 -12.21
CA ASN A 60 3.46 -14.29 -13.06
C ASN A 60 2.51 -14.14 -14.27
N SER A 61 2.32 -12.91 -14.74
CA SER A 61 1.55 -12.65 -15.95
C SER A 61 2.23 -13.26 -17.17
N LYS A 62 1.46 -13.92 -18.04
CA LYS A 62 1.92 -14.29 -19.39
C LYS A 62 1.90 -13.11 -20.37
N ASN A 63 1.23 -12.03 -19.99
CA ASN A 63 1.19 -10.79 -20.76
C ASN A 63 2.35 -9.89 -20.34
N GLU A 64 3.36 -9.80 -21.21
CA GLU A 64 4.55 -8.94 -21.05
C GLU A 64 4.25 -7.45 -21.22
N THR A 65 3.08 -7.09 -21.75
CA THR A 65 2.66 -5.69 -21.96
C THR A 65 1.58 -5.23 -20.98
N GLN A 66 1.32 -5.98 -19.90
CA GLN A 66 0.20 -5.71 -18.98
C GLN A 66 0.12 -4.26 -18.46
N VAL A 67 1.26 -3.61 -18.20
CA VAL A 67 1.29 -2.22 -17.73
C VAL A 67 1.07 -1.24 -18.86
N ILE A 68 1.58 -1.55 -20.06
CA ILE A 68 1.36 -0.74 -21.27
C ILE A 68 -0.13 -0.72 -21.58
N ASP A 69 -0.78 -1.88 -21.58
CA ASP A 69 -2.21 -2.02 -21.86
C ASP A 69 -3.06 -1.21 -20.87
N VAL A 70 -2.68 -1.22 -19.58
CA VAL A 70 -3.36 -0.42 -18.54
C VAL A 70 -3.16 1.07 -18.78
N VAL A 71 -1.94 1.52 -19.11
CA VAL A 71 -1.66 2.93 -19.40
C VAL A 71 -2.40 3.39 -20.65
N ASP A 72 -2.36 2.61 -21.73
CA ASP A 72 -3.07 2.92 -22.97
C ASP A 72 -4.59 2.99 -22.74
N SER A 73 -5.13 2.09 -21.91
CA SER A 73 -6.56 2.09 -21.55
C SER A 73 -6.97 3.26 -20.67
N LEU A 74 -6.12 3.74 -19.76
CA LEU A 74 -6.47 4.78 -18.78
C LEU A 74 -6.13 6.19 -19.28
N LEU A 75 -5.02 6.34 -20.00
CA LEU A 75 -4.45 7.63 -20.39
C LEU A 75 -4.46 7.86 -21.90
N GLY A 76 -4.59 6.81 -22.71
CA GLY A 76 -4.53 6.88 -24.18
C GLY A 76 -3.18 6.47 -24.74
N GLN A 77 -3.17 6.08 -26.02
CA GLN A 77 -1.98 5.57 -26.73
C GLN A 77 -0.87 6.62 -26.89
N GLU A 78 -1.19 7.91 -26.77
CA GLU A 78 -0.19 8.98 -26.73
C GLU A 78 0.76 8.86 -25.52
N PHE A 79 0.36 8.14 -24.47
CA PHE A 79 1.18 7.83 -23.29
C PHE A 79 1.85 6.45 -23.34
N GLN A 80 1.83 5.75 -24.48
CA GLN A 80 2.39 4.41 -24.60
C GLN A 80 3.88 4.35 -24.19
N GLN A 81 4.67 5.38 -24.50
CA GLN A 81 6.06 5.45 -24.07
C GLN A 81 6.20 5.49 -22.54
N THR A 82 5.27 6.14 -21.85
CA THR A 82 5.18 6.12 -20.38
C THR A 82 4.83 4.72 -19.88
N GLY A 83 3.89 4.04 -20.55
CA GLY A 83 3.56 2.64 -20.28
C GLY A 83 4.77 1.72 -20.40
N LEU A 84 5.58 1.88 -21.44
CA LEU A 84 6.82 1.12 -21.65
C LEU A 84 7.85 1.33 -20.52
N VAL A 85 7.99 2.57 -20.03
CA VAL A 85 8.88 2.87 -18.91
C VAL A 85 8.39 2.22 -17.62
N TYR A 86 7.08 2.32 -17.32
CA TYR A 86 6.51 1.71 -16.13
C TYR A 86 6.52 0.18 -16.18
N GLN A 87 6.30 -0.44 -17.35
CA GLN A 87 6.43 -1.88 -17.54
C GLN A 87 7.83 -2.35 -17.14
N LYS A 88 8.88 -1.76 -17.74
CA LYS A 88 10.28 -2.08 -17.43
C LYS A 88 10.62 -1.84 -15.96
N TYR A 89 10.10 -0.77 -15.37
CA TYR A 89 10.30 -0.48 -13.95
C TYR A 89 9.67 -1.57 -13.07
N CYS A 90 8.42 -1.98 -13.36
CA CYS A 90 7.75 -3.03 -12.60
C CYS A 90 8.46 -4.39 -12.74
N ASP A 91 8.95 -4.73 -13.94
CA ASP A 91 9.73 -5.94 -14.16
C ASP A 91 11.03 -5.94 -13.33
N ALA A 92 11.74 -4.81 -13.30
CA ALA A 92 12.93 -4.66 -12.45
C ALA A 92 12.62 -4.72 -10.94
N MET A 93 11.48 -4.16 -10.50
CA MET A 93 11.03 -4.25 -9.11
C MET A 93 10.61 -5.67 -8.72
N ASN A 94 10.02 -6.42 -9.63
CA ASN A 94 9.71 -7.85 -9.46
C ASN A 94 11.00 -8.65 -9.25
N ASP A 95 12.03 -8.45 -10.09
CA ASP A 95 13.30 -9.13 -9.92
C ASP A 95 14.02 -8.75 -8.63
N LEU A 96 14.01 -7.47 -8.24
CA LEU A 96 14.52 -7.05 -6.94
C LEU A 96 13.75 -7.68 -5.77
N THR A 97 12.42 -7.80 -5.90
CA THR A 97 11.57 -8.44 -4.89
C THR A 97 11.97 -9.90 -4.66
N LYS A 98 12.23 -10.67 -5.73
CA LYS A 98 12.69 -12.07 -5.62
C LYS A 98 13.99 -12.17 -4.83
N VAL A 99 14.95 -11.26 -5.06
CA VAL A 99 16.21 -11.20 -4.31
C VAL A 99 15.96 -10.88 -2.84
N LEU A 100 15.13 -9.88 -2.54
CA LEU A 100 14.81 -9.49 -1.17
C LEU A 100 14.14 -10.61 -0.39
N LEU A 101 13.17 -11.30 -0.99
CA LEU A 101 12.45 -12.41 -0.35
C LEU A 101 13.36 -13.60 -0.01
N GLU A 102 14.33 -13.90 -0.88
CA GLU A 102 15.33 -14.92 -0.61
C GLU A 102 16.27 -14.53 0.53
N LEU A 103 16.73 -13.27 0.56
CA LEU A 103 17.57 -12.76 1.64
C LEU A 103 16.82 -12.78 2.99
N LEU A 104 15.54 -12.42 2.99
CA LEU A 104 14.68 -12.49 4.18
C LEU A 104 14.44 -13.94 4.64
N ALA A 105 14.30 -14.89 3.72
CA ALA A 105 14.20 -16.30 4.07
C ALA A 105 15.49 -16.82 4.74
N ILE A 106 16.64 -16.50 4.14
CA ILE A 106 17.96 -16.91 4.66
C ILE A 106 18.21 -16.31 6.05
N SER A 107 17.91 -15.02 6.27
CA SER A 107 18.13 -14.37 7.57
C SER A 107 17.26 -14.95 8.68
N LEU A 108 16.09 -15.50 8.34
CA LEU A 108 15.17 -16.16 9.26
C LEU A 108 15.50 -17.64 9.49
N GLY A 109 16.46 -18.20 8.75
CA GLY A 109 16.86 -19.60 8.88
C GLY A 109 15.83 -20.60 8.31
N VAL A 110 14.91 -20.14 7.45
CA VAL A 110 13.97 -21.01 6.72
C VAL A 110 14.54 -21.37 5.35
N ASP A 111 13.87 -22.27 4.60
CA ASP A 111 14.30 -22.59 3.24
C ASP A 111 14.41 -21.31 2.38
N ARG A 112 15.54 -21.14 1.67
CA ARG A 112 15.86 -19.92 0.92
C ARG A 112 14.80 -19.55 -0.13
N LYS A 113 14.04 -20.52 -0.63
CA LYS A 113 12.97 -20.31 -1.61
C LYS A 113 11.59 -20.17 -0.97
N HIS A 114 11.45 -20.37 0.34
CA HIS A 114 10.16 -20.37 1.04
C HIS A 114 9.30 -19.16 0.67
N TYR A 115 9.82 -17.95 0.86
CA TYR A 115 9.07 -16.73 0.51
C TYR A 115 9.03 -16.47 -1.00
N GLN A 116 10.06 -16.81 -1.78
CA GLN A 116 9.96 -16.71 -3.25
C GLN A 116 8.79 -17.52 -3.80
N SER A 117 8.59 -18.75 -3.32
CA SER A 117 7.47 -19.60 -3.69
C SER A 117 6.13 -19.07 -3.17
N PHE A 118 6.09 -18.52 -1.96
CA PHE A 118 4.86 -17.92 -1.42
C PHE A 118 4.37 -16.73 -2.26
N PHE A 119 5.29 -15.92 -2.77
CA PHE A 119 5.04 -14.71 -3.57
C PHE A 119 5.21 -14.91 -5.08
N GLU A 120 5.30 -16.14 -5.59
CA GLU A 120 5.52 -16.40 -7.03
C GLU A 120 4.41 -15.81 -7.92
N ASP A 121 3.19 -15.79 -7.39
CA ASP A 121 1.97 -15.27 -8.00
C ASP A 121 1.51 -13.99 -7.30
N ALA A 122 2.46 -13.24 -6.72
CA ALA A 122 2.20 -11.97 -6.08
C ALA A 122 1.54 -10.96 -7.02
N VAL A 123 0.75 -10.10 -6.40
CA VAL A 123 0.17 -8.94 -7.05
C VAL A 123 0.82 -7.72 -6.43
N SER A 124 1.37 -6.84 -7.27
CA SER A 124 1.91 -5.57 -6.82
C SER A 124 1.08 -4.39 -7.27
N MET A 125 1.05 -3.38 -6.42
CA MET A 125 0.45 -2.09 -6.71
C MET A 125 1.56 -1.08 -6.90
N MET A 126 1.63 -0.49 -8.08
CA MET A 126 2.49 0.65 -8.35
C MET A 126 1.71 1.93 -8.06
N ARG A 127 2.30 2.82 -7.26
CA ARG A 127 1.73 4.12 -6.94
C ARG A 127 2.73 5.23 -7.23
N CYS A 128 2.37 6.08 -8.18
CA CYS A 128 3.07 7.32 -8.45
C CYS A 128 2.47 8.41 -7.57
N ASN A 129 3.24 8.95 -6.64
CA ASN A 129 2.79 10.01 -5.74
C ASN A 129 3.36 11.36 -6.18
N PHE A 130 2.50 12.36 -6.27
CA PHE A 130 2.85 13.75 -6.48
C PHE A 130 2.37 14.57 -5.28
N TYR A 131 3.28 15.29 -4.65
CA TYR A 131 3.01 16.11 -3.47
C TYR A 131 3.24 17.58 -3.85
N PRO A 132 2.16 18.35 -4.13
CA PRO A 132 2.30 19.76 -4.48
C PRO A 132 2.92 20.58 -3.34
N PRO A 133 3.61 21.70 -3.63
CA PRO A 133 4.04 22.63 -2.59
C PRO A 133 2.85 23.09 -1.74
N CYS A 134 3.03 23.12 -0.42
CA CYS A 134 1.99 23.58 0.50
C CYS A 134 2.39 24.90 1.16
N SER A 135 1.57 25.95 1.02
CA SER A 135 1.91 27.30 1.48
C SER A 135 2.27 27.39 2.98
N ALA A 136 3.02 28.43 3.37
CA ALA A 136 3.59 28.60 4.71
C ALA A 136 2.59 28.51 5.88
N ASN A 137 1.30 28.71 5.62
CA ASN A 137 0.22 28.68 6.63
C ASN A 137 -0.17 27.24 7.02
N LEU A 138 0.38 26.24 6.35
CA LEU A 138 0.18 24.79 6.59
C LEU A 138 1.52 24.08 6.81
N SER A 139 2.48 24.75 7.46
CA SER A 139 3.75 24.14 7.87
C SER A 139 3.48 22.85 8.66
N GLY A 140 3.90 21.71 8.12
CA GLY A 140 3.64 20.39 8.71
C GLY A 140 2.44 19.64 8.15
N ALA A 141 1.84 20.09 7.04
CA ALA A 141 0.86 19.29 6.30
C ALA A 141 1.45 17.92 5.95
N LEU A 142 0.68 16.88 6.26
CA LEU A 142 1.08 15.50 6.02
C LEU A 142 0.71 15.14 4.58
N GLY A 143 1.72 14.74 3.81
CA GLY A 143 1.50 14.09 2.51
C GLY A 143 0.85 12.72 2.71
N ASN A 144 1.17 12.04 3.82
CA ASN A 144 0.43 10.92 4.35
C ASN A 144 0.71 10.84 5.87
N GLY A 145 -0.34 10.66 6.68
CA GLY A 145 -0.16 10.60 8.12
C GLY A 145 0.54 9.32 8.60
N PRO A 146 0.88 9.23 9.91
CA PRO A 146 1.48 8.05 10.51
C PRO A 146 0.70 6.78 10.19
N HIS A 147 1.35 5.78 9.61
CA HIS A 147 0.75 4.50 9.33
C HIS A 147 1.79 3.39 9.18
N CYS A 148 1.33 2.16 9.32
CA CYS A 148 2.03 0.98 8.83
C CYS A 148 1.42 0.55 7.49
N ASP A 149 2.24 -0.05 6.63
CA ASP A 149 1.77 -0.59 5.36
C ASP A 149 1.11 -1.96 5.60
N PRO A 150 -0.16 -2.20 5.20
CA PRO A 150 -0.80 -3.49 5.40
C PRO A 150 -0.19 -4.62 4.56
N ILE A 151 0.55 -4.27 3.51
CA ILE A 151 1.14 -5.17 2.53
C ILE A 151 2.36 -5.93 3.08
N SER A 152 3.10 -6.67 2.25
CA SER A 152 4.30 -7.41 2.70
C SER A 152 5.58 -6.59 2.64
N LEU A 153 5.93 -6.08 1.44
CA LEU A 153 7.11 -5.23 1.22
C LEU A 153 6.73 -3.97 0.44
N THR A 154 7.36 -2.85 0.79
CA THR A 154 7.30 -1.61 0.03
C THR A 154 8.68 -1.30 -0.51
N LEU A 155 8.78 -1.07 -1.82
CA LEU A 155 9.97 -0.60 -2.51
C LEU A 155 9.72 0.86 -2.95
N LEU A 156 10.39 1.81 -2.30
CA LEU A 156 10.17 3.24 -2.50
C LEU A 156 11.37 3.88 -3.20
N LEU A 157 11.10 4.52 -4.34
CA LEU A 157 12.01 5.49 -4.96
C LEU A 157 11.61 6.89 -4.55
N GLN A 158 12.56 7.62 -3.96
CA GLN A 158 12.39 9.02 -3.56
C GLN A 158 13.06 9.96 -4.58
N ASP A 159 12.49 11.14 -4.75
CA ASP A 159 13.22 12.27 -5.31
C ASP A 159 14.23 12.85 -4.29
N GLN A 160 14.80 14.02 -4.58
CA GLN A 160 15.80 14.66 -3.72
C GLN A 160 15.21 15.66 -2.71
N VAL A 161 13.88 15.78 -2.60
CA VAL A 161 13.22 16.72 -1.68
C VAL A 161 13.17 16.16 -0.26
N GLY A 162 13.09 14.84 -0.12
CA GLY A 162 12.96 14.18 1.18
C GLY A 162 11.55 14.25 1.74
N GLY A 163 11.38 14.21 3.06
CA GLY A 163 10.07 14.30 3.73
C GLY A 163 9.50 12.98 4.25
N LEU A 164 10.16 11.84 3.99
CA LEU A 164 9.84 10.58 4.66
C LEU A 164 10.42 10.58 6.08
N GLU A 165 9.61 10.21 7.06
CA GLU A 165 10.06 9.90 8.41
C GLU A 165 9.58 8.51 8.85
N VAL A 166 10.43 7.80 9.60
CA VAL A 166 10.12 6.52 10.23
C VAL A 166 10.17 6.66 11.75
N PHE A 167 9.32 5.93 12.46
CA PHE A 167 9.35 5.92 13.92
C PHE A 167 10.22 4.75 14.41
N ALA A 168 11.35 5.09 15.04
CA ALA A 168 12.28 4.11 15.62
C ALA A 168 12.94 4.71 16.87
N ASP A 169 13.31 3.87 17.83
CA ASP A 169 13.89 4.29 19.12
C ASP A 169 13.04 5.36 19.84
N ASN A 170 11.72 5.22 19.79
CA ASN A 170 10.73 6.14 20.36
C ASN A 170 10.79 7.58 19.81
N LYS A 171 11.30 7.76 18.60
CA LYS A 171 11.37 9.07 17.93
C LYS A 171 11.12 8.96 16.44
N TRP A 172 10.68 10.07 15.84
CA TRP A 172 10.63 10.21 14.39
C TRP A 172 12.03 10.50 13.85
N LEU A 173 12.44 9.73 12.85
CA LEU A 173 13.73 9.82 12.19
C LEU A 173 13.52 10.11 10.70
N ALA A 174 14.14 11.18 10.21
CA ALA A 174 14.14 11.48 8.79
C ALA A 174 14.90 10.42 8.00
N VAL A 175 14.35 10.05 6.84
CA VAL A 175 15.02 9.21 5.85
C VAL A 175 15.49 10.11 4.70
N PRO A 176 16.72 10.64 4.76
CA PRO A 176 17.22 11.52 3.72
C PRO A 176 17.40 10.75 2.41
N PRO A 177 16.97 11.31 1.27
CA PRO A 177 17.10 10.64 -0.01
C PRO A 177 18.58 10.47 -0.36
N LYS A 178 18.93 9.30 -0.90
CA LYS A 178 20.27 9.01 -1.41
C LYS A 178 20.18 8.68 -2.90
N PRO A 179 21.00 9.31 -3.76
CA PRO A 179 21.02 9.00 -5.18
C PRO A 179 21.24 7.50 -5.44
N ASN A 180 20.56 6.95 -6.43
CA ASN A 180 20.67 5.55 -6.86
C ASN A 180 20.33 4.53 -5.75
N THR A 181 19.37 4.84 -4.88
CA THR A 181 18.92 3.91 -3.84
C THR A 181 17.39 3.81 -3.79
N PHE A 182 16.92 2.68 -3.27
CA PHE A 182 15.53 2.48 -2.85
C PHE A 182 15.48 2.41 -1.33
N VAL A 183 14.38 2.90 -0.76
CA VAL A 183 14.00 2.60 0.63
C VAL A 183 13.12 1.37 0.62
N ILE A 184 13.43 0.40 1.46
CA ILE A 184 12.68 -0.84 1.61
C ILE A 184 12.06 -0.86 3.00
N ASN A 185 10.76 -1.07 3.11
CA ASN A 185 10.11 -1.29 4.40
C ASN A 185 9.27 -2.56 4.44
N ILE A 186 9.25 -3.18 5.62
CA ILE A 186 8.41 -4.32 5.98
C ILE A 186 7.02 -3.79 6.34
N GLY A 187 5.99 -4.47 5.85
CA GLY A 187 4.59 -4.21 6.22
C GLY A 187 4.00 -5.28 7.14
N ASP A 188 2.74 -5.08 7.51
CA ASP A 188 1.99 -5.89 8.47
C ASP A 188 1.89 -7.36 8.03
N THR A 189 1.70 -7.61 6.74
CA THR A 189 1.57 -8.99 6.22
C THR A 189 2.88 -9.77 6.42
N PHE A 190 4.05 -9.16 6.16
CA PHE A 190 5.31 -9.86 6.35
C PHE A 190 5.72 -9.97 7.83
N MET A 191 5.31 -9.00 8.66
CA MET A 191 5.38 -9.14 10.12
C MET A 191 4.57 -10.35 10.61
N ALA A 192 3.35 -10.57 10.07
CA ALA A 192 2.55 -11.74 10.39
C ALA A 192 3.19 -13.06 9.91
N LEU A 193 3.72 -13.10 8.67
CA LEU A 193 4.46 -14.25 8.09
C LEU A 193 5.72 -14.64 8.86
N THR A 194 6.16 -13.81 9.79
CA THR A 194 7.39 -14.04 10.57
C THR A 194 7.09 -14.12 12.06
N ASN A 195 5.81 -14.28 12.43
CA ASN A 195 5.33 -14.28 13.81
C ASN A 195 5.85 -13.08 14.64
N GLY A 196 6.01 -11.93 13.98
CA GLY A 196 6.47 -10.68 14.57
C GLY A 196 7.98 -10.55 14.72
N LEU A 197 8.80 -11.43 14.15
CA LEU A 197 10.27 -11.30 14.16
C LEU A 197 10.71 -10.06 13.39
N TYR A 198 10.21 -9.88 12.17
CA TYR A 198 10.32 -8.60 11.47
C TYR A 198 9.18 -7.68 11.89
N LYS A 199 9.47 -6.38 11.99
CA LYS A 199 8.52 -5.36 12.44
C LYS A 199 8.01 -4.53 11.28
N SER A 200 6.70 -4.34 11.23
CA SER A 200 6.07 -3.38 10.33
C SER A 200 6.52 -1.97 10.68
N CYS A 201 6.90 -1.18 9.67
CA CYS A 201 7.49 0.13 9.87
C CYS A 201 6.42 1.23 9.96
N LEU A 202 6.27 1.82 11.14
CA LEU A 202 5.47 3.03 11.31
C LEU A 202 6.18 4.22 10.67
N HIS A 203 5.54 4.84 9.67
CA HIS A 203 6.13 5.92 8.90
C HIS A 203 5.11 6.99 8.50
N ARG A 204 5.60 8.17 8.12
CA ARG A 204 4.79 9.31 7.65
C ARG A 204 5.53 10.11 6.58
N ASP A 205 4.78 10.84 5.76
CA ASP A 205 5.33 11.73 4.75
C ASP A 205 4.91 13.18 5.01
N PHE A 206 5.86 14.10 4.83
CA PHE A 206 5.63 15.54 4.81
C PHE A 206 5.69 16.10 3.40
N VAL A 207 5.02 17.23 3.22
CA VAL A 207 5.11 18.02 2.00
C VAL A 207 6.04 19.22 2.20
N SER A 208 6.76 19.57 1.14
CA SER A 208 7.59 20.78 1.11
C SER A 208 6.71 22.00 0.89
N ASN A 209 7.13 23.15 1.42
CA ASN A 209 6.45 24.43 1.21
C ASN A 209 7.00 25.25 0.03
N LYS A 210 8.00 24.73 -0.68
CA LYS A 210 8.71 25.44 -1.74
C LYS A 210 8.75 24.70 -3.07
N VAL A 211 8.86 23.38 -3.02
CA VAL A 211 9.10 22.53 -4.20
C VAL A 211 8.19 21.32 -4.14
N GLU A 212 7.70 20.86 -5.28
CA GLU A 212 6.94 19.63 -5.35
C GLU A 212 7.82 18.43 -4.97
N ARG A 213 7.24 17.43 -4.29
CA ARG A 213 7.89 16.14 -4.07
C ARG A 213 7.25 15.08 -4.95
N LYS A 214 8.05 14.15 -5.45
CA LYS A 214 7.61 12.97 -6.22
C LYS A 214 8.17 11.69 -5.60
N SER A 215 7.38 10.64 -5.60
CA SER A 215 7.87 9.30 -5.26
C SER A 215 7.18 8.23 -6.09
N LEU A 216 7.88 7.12 -6.32
CA LEU A 216 7.32 5.90 -6.88
C LEU A 216 7.35 4.81 -5.83
N THR A 217 6.21 4.19 -5.57
CA THR A 217 6.08 3.14 -4.56
C THR A 217 5.56 1.87 -5.19
N PHE A 218 6.32 0.79 -5.06
CA PHE A 218 5.94 -0.54 -5.51
C PHE A 218 5.63 -1.42 -4.30
N PHE A 219 4.34 -1.68 -4.09
CA PHE A 219 3.81 -2.44 -2.96
C PHE A 219 3.66 -3.91 -3.34
N VAL A 220 4.32 -4.82 -2.63
CA VAL A 220 4.26 -6.26 -2.87
C VAL A 220 3.28 -6.91 -1.90
N SER A 221 2.30 -7.62 -2.44
CA SER A 221 1.33 -8.41 -1.67
C SER A 221 1.25 -9.84 -2.23
N PRO A 222 0.97 -10.84 -1.39
CA PRO A 222 0.70 -12.17 -1.90
C PRO A 222 -0.61 -12.19 -2.68
N ARG A 223 -0.89 -13.27 -3.41
CA ARG A 223 -2.18 -13.45 -4.07
C ARG A 223 -3.32 -13.43 -3.05
N GLY A 224 -4.47 -12.90 -3.47
CA GLY A 224 -5.72 -12.76 -2.69
C GLY A 224 -6.04 -13.89 -1.72
N ASP A 225 -6.00 -15.13 -2.20
CA ASP A 225 -6.45 -16.33 -1.51
C ASP A 225 -5.36 -17.04 -0.71
N LYS A 226 -4.10 -16.57 -0.74
CA LYS A 226 -3.00 -17.17 0.02
C LYS A 226 -3.23 -16.97 1.51
N THR A 227 -3.09 -18.06 2.27
CA THR A 227 -3.11 -18.03 3.73
C THR A 227 -1.80 -17.45 4.25
N VAL A 228 -1.89 -16.35 4.98
CA VAL A 228 -0.79 -15.73 5.73
C VAL A 228 -0.59 -16.52 7.02
N SER A 229 0.50 -17.27 7.06
CA SER A 229 0.92 -18.03 8.24
C SER A 229 2.46 -18.14 8.23
N PRO A 230 3.16 -17.87 9.35
CA PRO A 230 4.56 -18.17 9.53
C PRO A 230 4.84 -19.67 9.40
N PRO A 231 5.99 -20.04 8.81
CA PRO A 231 6.46 -21.41 8.77
C PRO A 231 6.71 -21.97 10.18
N ASP A 232 6.54 -23.28 10.33
CA ASP A 232 6.68 -24.00 11.61
C ASP A 232 8.07 -23.82 12.23
N GLU A 233 9.10 -23.68 11.39
CA GLU A 233 10.48 -23.43 11.81
C GLU A 233 10.64 -22.14 12.62
N LEU A 234 9.76 -21.15 12.42
CA LEU A 234 9.76 -19.88 13.17
C LEU A 234 8.89 -19.93 14.43
N LEU A 235 8.09 -20.99 14.60
CA LEU A 235 7.30 -21.24 15.79
C LEU A 235 8.15 -22.09 16.75
N GLY A 236 9.01 -21.41 17.52
CA GLY A 236 9.81 -22.09 18.55
C GLY A 236 8.92 -22.88 19.53
N LYS A 237 9.48 -23.92 20.16
CA LYS A 237 8.72 -24.83 21.06
C LYS A 237 7.99 -24.13 22.22
N GLU A 238 8.38 -22.90 22.56
CA GLU A 238 7.80 -22.10 23.65
C GLU A 238 7.14 -20.79 23.17
N GLU A 239 7.25 -20.42 21.89
CA GLU A 239 6.60 -19.21 21.39
C GLU A 239 5.15 -19.51 20.97
N SER A 240 4.20 -18.89 21.67
CA SER A 240 2.81 -18.89 21.25
C SER A 240 2.65 -18.10 19.95
N ARG A 241 1.77 -18.60 19.10
CA ARG A 241 1.32 -17.93 17.89
C ARG A 241 0.79 -16.52 18.21
N LYS A 242 1.38 -15.47 17.61
CA LYS A 242 1.01 -14.06 17.88
C LYS A 242 -0.14 -13.57 17.01
N TYR A 243 -0.27 -14.11 15.80
CA TYR A 243 -1.29 -13.72 14.82
C TYR A 243 -2.04 -14.97 14.31
N PRO A 244 -3.37 -14.92 14.15
CA PRO A 244 -4.13 -16.03 13.55
C PRO A 244 -3.72 -16.26 12.09
N ASP A 245 -4.07 -17.42 11.54
CA ASP A 245 -4.03 -17.66 10.10
C ASP A 245 -5.18 -16.91 9.42
N TYR A 246 -4.90 -16.26 8.30
CA TYR A 246 -5.91 -15.55 7.52
C TYR A 246 -5.59 -15.53 6.04
N LYS A 247 -6.59 -15.45 5.16
CA LYS A 247 -6.34 -15.16 3.75
C LYS A 247 -6.02 -13.68 3.57
N TRP A 248 -5.04 -13.35 2.73
CA TRP A 248 -4.62 -11.95 2.54
C TRP A 248 -5.77 -11.03 2.08
N ASN A 249 -6.70 -11.53 1.27
CA ASN A 249 -7.87 -10.75 0.84
C ASN A 249 -8.77 -10.29 1.99
N GLU A 250 -8.77 -10.99 3.13
CA GLU A 250 -9.54 -10.59 4.31
C GLU A 250 -8.95 -9.32 4.94
N LEU A 251 -7.62 -9.28 5.10
CA LEU A 251 -6.91 -8.07 5.55
C LEU A 251 -7.08 -6.94 4.53
N TYR A 252 -6.93 -7.24 3.24
CA TYR A 252 -7.14 -6.25 2.18
C TYR A 252 -8.53 -5.61 2.29
N GLN A 253 -9.60 -6.41 2.28
CA GLN A 253 -10.97 -5.92 2.39
C GLN A 253 -11.24 -5.15 3.69
N PHE A 254 -10.67 -5.60 4.81
CA PHE A 254 -10.74 -4.88 6.07
C PHE A 254 -10.17 -3.47 5.91
N THR A 255 -8.95 -3.34 5.39
CA THR A 255 -8.30 -2.03 5.21
C THR A 255 -9.06 -1.12 4.25
N GLN A 256 -9.74 -1.65 3.24
CA GLN A 256 -10.57 -0.82 2.35
C GLN A 256 -11.75 -0.17 3.07
N LYS A 257 -12.24 -0.74 4.18
CA LYS A 257 -13.38 -0.24 4.95
C LYS A 257 -13.00 0.54 6.21
N THR A 258 -11.84 0.23 6.79
CA THR A 258 -11.50 0.66 8.15
C THR A 258 -10.14 1.33 8.28
N ARG A 259 -9.40 1.58 7.18
CA ARG A 259 -8.02 2.10 7.26
C ARG A 259 -7.91 3.30 8.19
N ARG A 260 -7.09 3.13 9.23
CA ARG A 260 -6.77 4.17 10.21
C ARG A 260 -5.38 4.73 9.93
N VAL A 261 -5.16 5.96 10.37
CA VAL A 261 -3.85 6.63 10.33
C VAL A 261 -3.14 6.30 11.65
N ASP A 262 -2.85 5.01 11.87
CA ASP A 262 -2.16 4.50 13.06
C ASP A 262 -1.35 3.22 12.78
N ALA A 263 -0.62 2.75 13.80
CA ALA A 263 0.21 1.54 13.75
C ALA A 263 -0.56 0.24 14.04
N HIS A 264 -1.87 0.31 14.30
CA HIS A 264 -2.66 -0.78 14.89
C HIS A 264 -3.59 -1.43 13.88
N THR A 265 -3.31 -1.30 12.59
CA THR A 265 -4.15 -1.87 11.53
C THR A 265 -4.26 -3.39 11.67
N LEU A 266 -3.13 -4.09 11.84
CA LEU A 266 -3.12 -5.54 12.04
C LEU A 266 -3.81 -5.95 13.35
N ASP A 267 -3.54 -5.27 14.47
CA ASP A 267 -4.18 -5.57 15.76
C ASP A 267 -5.71 -5.42 15.67
N SER A 268 -6.17 -4.35 15.01
CA SER A 268 -7.59 -4.08 14.78
C SER A 268 -8.24 -5.16 13.89
N PHE A 269 -7.52 -5.61 12.87
CA PHE A 269 -7.96 -6.70 12.00
C PHE A 269 -8.09 -8.02 12.78
N VAL A 270 -7.11 -8.36 13.60
CA VAL A 270 -7.13 -9.58 14.42
C VAL A 270 -8.31 -9.56 15.39
N ALA A 271 -8.53 -8.45 16.08
CA ALA A 271 -9.68 -8.30 16.98
C ALA A 271 -11.02 -8.43 16.24
N TRP A 272 -11.14 -7.80 15.06
CA TRP A 272 -12.33 -7.89 14.21
C TRP A 272 -12.61 -9.33 13.76
N ARG A 273 -11.57 -10.06 13.31
CA ARG A 273 -11.69 -11.45 12.87
C ARG A 273 -12.17 -12.35 14.00
N SER A 274 -11.55 -12.27 15.18
CA SER A 274 -11.94 -13.07 16.34
C SER A 274 -13.39 -12.84 16.77
N SER A 275 -13.88 -11.60 16.64
CA SER A 275 -15.29 -11.28 16.94
C SER A 275 -16.27 -11.86 15.91
N SER A 276 -15.85 -11.93 14.64
CA SER A 276 -16.68 -12.45 13.54
C SER A 276 -16.77 -13.98 13.60
N ASP A 277 -15.67 -14.65 13.94
CA ASP A 277 -15.63 -16.10 14.16
C ASP A 277 -16.49 -16.53 15.36
N ALA A 278 -16.62 -15.70 16.39
CA ALA A 278 -17.46 -15.97 17.55
C ALA A 278 -18.97 -15.77 17.31
N SER A 279 -19.35 -15.15 16.18
CA SER A 279 -20.73 -14.86 15.81
C SER A 279 -21.34 -15.82 14.78
N ASN A 280 -20.56 -16.78 14.29
CA ASN A 280 -20.96 -17.84 13.36
C ASN A 280 -20.97 -19.21 14.06
#